data_AF-A0A2N2Y602-F1
#
_entry.id   AF-A0A2N2Y602-F1
#
_cell.length_a   1.000
_cell.length_b   1.000
_cell.length_c   1.000
_cell.angle_alpha   90.00
_cell.angle_beta   90.00
_cell.angle_gamma   90.00
#
_symmetry.space_group_name_H-M   'P 1'
#
loop_
_entity.id
_entity.type
_entity.pdbx_description
1 polymer ?
#
loop_
_entity_poly.entity_id
_entity_poly.type
_entity_poly.pdbx_seq_one_letter_code
_entity_poly.pdbx_strand_id
1 'polypeptide(L)'
;MLASEEIKIISDFKLLVSQKKFDYNKFKNLYSKKTSFIQDANSIITIQNSKLDNDGKEKGAANERILLLKNIVALIFEKARELEEICLEIETYRYNFKKEILINDDVNVVLEIEEKENIKDKILDGMNDVLIEKSLYKNILGLINDEKRIKNLPDNSAENFRKKINTQLKSVLEYFDRPIEFLNYHEGGNSKSNSPGFNSEKYLDTILRNGNSKIILIDQPEDNLGNKFIIDKLINLIRQIKFQKQIILVTHNPSLVVYGDAENIILAENDSNKIYYKQLVLEDKESQQQICQVLDGGQYIFDQRAKKYNIEKLLKDMQ
;
A
#
# COMPACT_ATOMS: atom_id res chain seq x y z
N MET A 1 -36.67 -3.25 -11.27
CA MET A 1 -36.65 -4.37 -12.23
C MET A 1 -36.94 -3.78 -13.59
N LEU A 2 -36.09 -4.01 -14.59
CA LEU A 2 -36.34 -3.56 -15.97
C LEU A 2 -37.66 -4.17 -16.47
N ALA A 3 -38.43 -3.40 -17.24
CA ALA A 3 -39.68 -3.89 -17.82
C ALA A 3 -39.40 -5.03 -18.81
N SER A 4 -40.34 -5.97 -18.99
CA SER A 4 -40.18 -7.12 -19.88
C SER A 4 -39.82 -6.73 -21.32
N GLU A 5 -40.31 -5.58 -21.78
CA GLU A 5 -39.99 -5.00 -23.09
C GLU A 5 -38.53 -4.54 -23.18
N GLU A 6 -37.99 -3.91 -22.12
CA GLU A 6 -36.59 -3.47 -22.07
C GLU A 6 -35.62 -4.65 -22.09
N ILE A 7 -35.96 -5.75 -21.39
CA ILE A 7 -35.18 -6.99 -21.41
C ILE A 7 -35.15 -7.59 -22.82
N LYS A 8 -36.28 -7.57 -23.52
CA LYS A 8 -36.39 -8.06 -24.91
C LYS A 8 -35.56 -7.20 -25.87
N ILE A 9 -35.65 -5.87 -25.77
CA ILE A 9 -34.84 -4.95 -26.59
C ILE A 9 -33.34 -5.17 -26.37
N ILE A 10 -32.91 -5.33 -25.11
CA ILE A 10 -31.51 -5.61 -24.78
C ILE A 10 -31.07 -6.96 -25.36
N SER A 11 -31.94 -7.98 -25.30
CA SER A 11 -31.66 -9.30 -25.89
C SER A 11 -31.52 -9.23 -27.41
N ASP A 12 -32.46 -8.58 -28.09
CA ASP A 12 -32.46 -8.42 -29.55
C ASP A 12 -31.24 -7.60 -30.01
N PHE A 13 -30.87 -6.56 -29.25
CA PHE A 13 -29.65 -5.78 -29.51
C PHE A 13 -28.38 -6.61 -29.34
N LYS A 14 -28.28 -7.44 -28.29
CA LYS A 14 -27.15 -8.36 -28.10
C LYS A 14 -27.05 -9.38 -29.24
N LEU A 15 -28.18 -9.87 -29.74
CA LEU A 15 -28.24 -10.79 -30.87
C LEU A 15 -27.76 -10.11 -32.15
N LEU A 16 -28.22 -8.88 -32.41
CA LEU A 16 -27.78 -8.05 -33.54
C LEU A 16 -26.27 -7.75 -33.50
N VAL A 17 -25.74 -7.39 -32.33
CA VAL A 17 -24.30 -7.15 -32.14
C VAL A 17 -23.49 -8.42 -32.42
N SER A 18 -23.97 -9.57 -31.93
CA SER A 18 -23.33 -10.87 -32.17
C SER A 18 -23.32 -11.23 -33.65
N GLN A 19 -24.42 -10.99 -34.35
CA GLN A 19 -24.55 -11.23 -35.79
C GLN A 19 -23.66 -10.30 -36.61
N LYS A 20 -23.64 -8.99 -36.29
CA LYS A 20 -22.72 -8.02 -36.92
C LYS A 20 -21.26 -8.40 -36.70
N LYS A 21 -20.89 -8.90 -35.52
CA LYS A 21 -19.53 -9.36 -35.21
C LYS A 21 -19.16 -10.59 -36.05
N PHE A 22 -20.08 -11.52 -36.22
CA PHE A 22 -19.91 -12.68 -37.11
C PHE A 22 -19.70 -12.24 -38.56
N ASP A 23 -20.56 -11.37 -39.08
CA ASP A 23 -20.48 -10.86 -40.46
C ASP A 23 -19.18 -10.07 -40.70
N TYR A 24 -18.77 -9.25 -39.72
CA TYR A 24 -17.50 -8.55 -39.75
C TYR A 24 -16.32 -9.52 -39.83
N ASN A 25 -16.30 -10.57 -39.00
CA ASN A 25 -15.25 -11.58 -39.04
C ASN A 25 -15.22 -12.35 -40.36
N LYS A 26 -16.40 -12.68 -40.91
CA LYS A 26 -16.52 -13.31 -42.23
C LYS A 26 -15.97 -12.40 -43.33
N PHE A 27 -16.33 -11.11 -43.31
CA PHE A 27 -15.82 -10.11 -44.25
C PHE A 27 -14.31 -9.92 -44.12
N LYS A 28 -13.79 -9.83 -42.89
CA LYS A 28 -12.35 -9.74 -42.59
C LYS A 28 -11.59 -10.95 -43.14
N ASN A 29 -12.13 -12.17 -43.00
CA ASN A 29 -11.55 -13.38 -43.56
C ASN A 29 -11.60 -13.43 -45.09
N LEU A 30 -12.69 -12.97 -45.70
CA LEU A 30 -12.80 -12.84 -47.16
C LEU A 30 -11.79 -11.83 -47.70
N TYR A 31 -11.65 -10.71 -47.01
CA TYR A 31 -10.67 -9.67 -47.34
C TYR A 31 -9.24 -10.19 -47.22
N SER A 32 -8.89 -10.88 -46.14
CA SER A 32 -7.55 -11.45 -45.97
C SER A 32 -7.22 -12.48 -47.05
N LYS A 33 -8.17 -13.38 -47.38
CA LYS A 33 -8.01 -14.35 -48.48
C LYS A 33 -7.85 -13.67 -49.83
N LYS A 34 -8.63 -12.63 -50.11
CA LYS A 34 -8.48 -11.82 -51.33
C LYS A 34 -7.09 -11.17 -51.40
N THR A 35 -6.62 -10.58 -50.31
CA THR A 35 -5.30 -9.97 -50.23
C THR A 35 -4.19 -11.01 -50.45
N SER A 36 -4.29 -12.18 -49.82
CA SER A 36 -3.36 -13.30 -50.03
C SER A 36 -3.33 -13.74 -51.50
N PHE A 37 -4.50 -13.97 -52.11
CA PHE A 37 -4.58 -14.36 -53.52
C PHE A 37 -3.94 -13.32 -54.46
N ILE A 38 -4.18 -12.03 -54.19
CA ILE A 38 -3.56 -10.94 -54.96
C ILE A 38 -2.03 -10.95 -54.77
N GLN A 39 -1.54 -11.17 -53.54
CA GLN A 39 -0.10 -11.28 -53.27
C GLN A 39 0.52 -12.49 -53.97
N ASP A 40 -0.14 -13.64 -53.95
CA ASP A 40 0.32 -14.86 -54.63
C ASP A 40 0.37 -14.66 -56.15
N ALA A 41 -0.70 -14.08 -56.73
CA ALA A 41 -0.76 -13.74 -58.14
C ALA A 41 0.34 -12.74 -58.55
N ASN A 42 0.57 -11.69 -57.74
CA ASN A 42 1.64 -10.73 -57.97
C ASN A 42 3.02 -11.40 -57.88
N SER A 43 3.23 -12.31 -56.94
CA SER A 43 4.50 -13.04 -56.80
C SER A 43 4.78 -13.90 -58.03
N ILE A 44 3.77 -14.59 -58.57
CA ILE A 44 3.88 -15.36 -59.82
C ILE A 44 4.21 -14.44 -61.00
N ILE A 45 3.53 -13.29 -61.11
CA ILE A 45 3.77 -12.29 -62.17
C ILE A 45 5.20 -11.75 -62.09
N THR A 46 5.70 -11.41 -60.89
CA THR A 46 7.08 -10.95 -60.67
C THR A 46 8.10 -12.00 -61.13
N ILE A 47 7.89 -13.28 -60.80
CA ILE A 47 8.77 -14.38 -61.23
C ILE A 47 8.81 -14.47 -62.76
N GLN A 48 7.67 -14.31 -63.45
CA GLN A 48 7.65 -14.33 -64.92
C GLN A 48 8.28 -13.07 -65.54
N ASN A 49 8.06 -11.90 -64.95
CA ASN A 49 8.63 -10.63 -65.43
C ASN A 49 10.16 -10.57 -65.26
N SER A 50 10.73 -11.27 -64.28
CA SER A 50 12.20 -11.39 -64.14
C SER A 50 12.89 -12.07 -65.33
N LYS A 51 12.11 -12.73 -66.20
CA LYS A 51 12.56 -13.37 -67.45
C LYS A 51 12.41 -12.48 -68.69
N LEU A 52 11.84 -11.27 -68.56
CA LEU A 52 11.65 -10.31 -69.66
C LEU A 52 12.88 -9.37 -69.82
N ASP A 53 12.81 -8.49 -70.82
CA ASP A 53 13.81 -7.44 -71.10
C ASP A 53 13.99 -6.44 -69.93
N ASN A 54 14.96 -5.52 -70.05
CA ASN A 54 15.29 -4.57 -68.98
C ASN A 54 14.07 -3.73 -68.52
N ASP A 55 13.18 -3.33 -69.44
CA ASP A 55 12.00 -2.53 -69.13
C ASP A 55 10.98 -3.31 -68.28
N GLY A 56 10.81 -4.61 -68.54
CA GLY A 56 9.99 -5.50 -67.71
C GLY A 56 10.52 -5.67 -66.29
N LYS A 57 11.84 -5.73 -66.13
CA LYS A 57 12.52 -5.83 -64.81
C LYS A 57 12.38 -4.54 -64.00
N GLU A 58 12.54 -3.37 -64.62
CA GLU A 58 12.38 -2.08 -63.94
C GLU A 58 10.95 -1.86 -63.44
N LYS A 59 9.94 -2.24 -64.24
CA LYS A 59 8.53 -2.18 -63.84
C LYS A 59 8.21 -3.13 -62.69
N GLY A 60 8.79 -4.34 -62.68
CA GLY A 60 8.69 -5.27 -61.56
C GLY A 60 9.26 -4.69 -60.26
N ALA A 61 10.48 -4.15 -60.32
CA ALA A 61 11.13 -3.51 -59.17
C ALA A 61 10.39 -2.27 -58.67
N ALA A 62 9.72 -1.51 -59.54
CA ALA A 62 8.87 -0.39 -59.14
C ALA A 62 7.63 -0.86 -58.36
N ASN A 63 6.97 -1.94 -58.81
CA ASN A 63 5.81 -2.51 -58.12
C ASN A 63 6.18 -3.10 -56.75
N GLU A 64 7.34 -3.76 -56.64
CA GLU A 64 7.85 -4.25 -55.36
C GLU A 64 8.13 -3.11 -54.39
N ARG A 65 8.74 -2.01 -54.85
CA ARG A 65 8.97 -0.81 -54.02
C ARG A 65 7.65 -0.20 -53.52
N ILE A 66 6.62 -0.14 -54.36
CA ILE A 66 5.29 0.35 -53.95
C ILE A 66 4.66 -0.58 -52.90
N LEU A 67 4.77 -1.90 -53.07
CA LEU A 67 4.25 -2.86 -52.10
C LEU A 67 5.00 -2.77 -50.76
N LEU A 68 6.33 -2.67 -50.80
CA LEU A 68 7.17 -2.47 -49.62
C LEU A 68 6.76 -1.18 -48.89
N LEU A 69 6.60 -0.07 -49.61
CA LEU A 69 6.18 1.19 -49.04
C LEU A 69 4.81 1.08 -48.34
N LYS A 70 3.82 0.43 -48.98
CA LYS A 70 2.51 0.18 -48.37
C LYS A 70 2.63 -0.60 -47.06
N ASN A 71 3.45 -1.64 -47.05
CA ASN A 71 3.66 -2.47 -45.85
C ASN A 71 4.35 -1.67 -44.73
N ILE A 72 5.37 -0.87 -45.05
CA ILE A 72 6.07 -0.01 -44.09
C ILE A 72 5.11 1.02 -43.51
N VAL A 73 4.30 1.68 -44.35
CA VAL A 73 3.31 2.67 -43.90
C VAL A 73 2.29 2.02 -42.96
N ALA A 74 1.77 0.85 -43.31
CA ALA A 74 0.84 0.11 -42.45
C ALA A 74 1.48 -0.22 -41.08
N LEU A 75 2.71 -0.71 -41.08
CA LEU A 75 3.45 -1.02 -39.85
C LEU A 75 3.65 0.22 -38.96
N ILE A 76 4.01 1.36 -39.56
CA ILE A 76 4.18 2.62 -38.81
C ILE A 76 2.87 3.05 -38.16
N PHE A 77 1.74 2.98 -38.87
CA PHE A 77 0.43 3.30 -38.30
C PHE A 77 0.03 2.35 -37.16
N GLU A 78 0.30 1.06 -37.31
CA GLU A 78 0.06 0.08 -36.24
C GLU A 78 0.89 0.41 -34.99
N LYS A 79 2.18 0.72 -35.15
CA LYS A 79 3.05 1.12 -34.03
C LYS A 79 2.68 2.46 -33.40
N ALA A 80 2.26 3.43 -34.21
CA ALA A 80 1.77 4.70 -33.70
C ALA A 80 0.51 4.52 -32.84
N ARG A 81 -0.43 3.67 -33.29
CA ARG A 81 -1.64 3.33 -32.53
C ARG A 81 -1.30 2.61 -31.21
N GLU A 82 -0.44 1.59 -31.25
CA GLU A 82 0.00 0.89 -30.03
C GLU A 82 0.63 1.85 -29.02
N LEU A 83 1.48 2.78 -29.50
CA LEU A 83 2.12 3.78 -28.65
C LEU A 83 1.11 4.75 -28.04
N GLU A 84 0.12 5.20 -28.82
CA GLU A 84 -0.94 6.09 -28.34
C GLU A 84 -1.78 5.41 -27.25
N GLU A 85 -2.13 4.14 -27.43
CA GLU A 85 -2.87 3.33 -26.44
C GLU A 85 -2.09 3.22 -25.13
N ILE A 86 -0.80 2.87 -25.18
CA ILE A 86 0.06 2.77 -23.99
C ILE A 86 0.19 4.14 -23.29
N CYS A 87 0.36 5.22 -24.05
CA CYS A 87 0.43 6.56 -23.47
C CYS A 87 -0.87 6.94 -22.76
N LEU A 88 -2.01 6.61 -23.34
CA LEU A 88 -3.32 6.86 -22.75
C LEU A 88 -3.52 6.03 -21.46
N GLU A 89 -3.11 4.76 -21.47
CA GLU A 89 -3.12 3.92 -20.26
C GLU A 89 -2.28 4.55 -19.15
N ILE A 90 -1.08 5.02 -19.45
CA ILE A 90 -0.20 5.69 -18.48
C ILE A 90 -0.83 6.99 -17.95
N GLU A 91 -1.41 7.82 -18.82
CA GLU A 91 -2.03 9.09 -18.42
C GLU A 91 -3.29 8.91 -17.56
N THR A 92 -4.01 7.82 -17.76
CA THR A 92 -5.26 7.51 -17.05
C THR A 92 -5.05 6.63 -15.83
N TYR A 93 -3.88 5.99 -15.69
CA TYR A 93 -3.57 5.14 -14.57
C TYR A 93 -3.48 5.93 -13.26
N ARG A 94 -4.21 5.46 -12.25
CA ARG A 94 -4.23 6.00 -10.89
C ARG A 94 -3.85 4.88 -9.94
N TYR A 95 -2.85 5.11 -9.09
CA TYR A 95 -2.41 4.15 -8.08
C TYR A 95 -2.94 4.57 -6.71
N ASN A 96 -4.16 4.15 -6.41
CA ASN A 96 -4.72 4.28 -5.07
C ASN A 96 -5.17 2.90 -4.60
N PHE A 97 -4.38 2.30 -3.71
CA PHE A 97 -4.61 0.95 -3.23
C PHE A 97 -4.77 0.98 -1.72
N LYS A 98 -5.85 0.39 -1.23
CA LYS A 98 -6.09 0.22 0.20
C LYS A 98 -6.42 -1.23 0.48
N LYS A 99 -5.69 -1.84 1.42
CA LYS A 99 -5.94 -3.19 1.91
C LYS A 99 -6.08 -3.16 3.42
N GLU A 100 -7.18 -3.73 3.91
CA GLU A 100 -7.43 -3.87 5.34
C GLU A 100 -7.24 -5.32 5.76
N ILE A 101 -6.58 -5.53 6.88
CA ILE A 101 -6.30 -6.84 7.48
C ILE A 101 -6.89 -6.79 8.90
N LEU A 102 -7.92 -7.61 9.13
CA LEU A 102 -8.57 -7.73 10.43
C LEU A 102 -7.60 -8.34 11.44
N ILE A 103 -7.41 -7.68 12.59
CA ILE A 103 -6.68 -8.25 13.71
C ILE A 103 -7.66 -8.77 14.77
N ASN A 104 -8.66 -7.96 15.13
CA ASN A 104 -9.78 -8.33 16.01
C ASN A 104 -11.02 -7.51 15.67
N ASP A 105 -12.10 -7.72 16.43
CA ASP A 105 -13.39 -7.05 16.27
C ASP A 105 -13.30 -5.50 16.29
N ASP A 106 -12.24 -4.92 16.86
CA ASP A 106 -12.11 -3.48 17.09
C ASP A 106 -10.99 -2.80 16.28
N VAL A 107 -10.06 -3.55 15.68
CA VAL A 107 -8.84 -3.02 15.06
C VAL A 107 -8.46 -3.75 13.76
N ASN A 108 -8.25 -2.97 12.70
CA ASN A 108 -7.69 -3.41 11.43
C ASN A 108 -6.31 -2.79 11.19
N VAL A 109 -5.37 -3.54 10.62
CA VAL A 109 -4.19 -2.95 9.97
C VAL A 109 -4.58 -2.53 8.57
N VAL A 110 -4.28 -1.29 8.22
CA VAL A 110 -4.48 -0.73 6.88
C VAL A 110 -3.13 -0.54 6.22
N LEU A 111 -2.98 -1.12 5.03
CA LEU A 111 -1.89 -0.85 4.09
C LEU A 111 -2.46 0.02 2.97
N GLU A 112 -1.93 1.22 2.81
CA GLU A 112 -2.45 2.22 1.89
C GLU A 112 -1.34 2.80 1.00
N ILE A 113 -1.58 2.83 -0.30
CA ILE A 113 -0.78 3.55 -1.28
C ILE A 113 -1.65 4.70 -1.77
N GLU A 114 -1.26 5.92 -1.40
CA GLU A 114 -1.93 7.15 -1.82
C GLU A 114 -1.24 7.69 -3.08
N GLU A 115 -2.03 8.15 -4.05
CA GLU A 115 -1.52 8.82 -5.24
C GLU A 115 -1.02 10.22 -4.88
N LYS A 116 0.30 10.35 -4.73
CA LYS A 116 0.96 11.63 -4.38
C LYS A 116 1.57 12.34 -5.58
N GLU A 117 1.90 11.60 -6.64
CA GLU A 117 2.57 12.09 -7.83
C GLU A 117 1.82 11.65 -9.10
N ASN A 118 1.67 12.56 -10.07
CA ASN A 118 1.09 12.24 -11.36
C ASN A 118 2.15 11.59 -12.28
N ILE A 119 1.87 10.39 -12.78
CA ILE A 119 2.83 9.61 -13.58
C ILE A 119 3.21 10.32 -14.90
N LYS A 120 2.24 10.94 -15.58
CA LYS A 120 2.50 11.72 -16.81
C LYS A 120 3.52 12.81 -16.51
N ASP A 121 3.29 13.59 -15.48
CA ASP A 121 4.14 14.73 -15.14
C ASP A 121 5.56 14.27 -14.78
N LYS A 122 5.68 13.18 -14.01
CA LYS A 122 6.98 12.56 -13.70
C LYS A 122 7.75 12.12 -14.95
N ILE A 123 7.07 11.50 -15.91
CA ILE A 123 7.69 11.10 -17.18
C ILE A 123 8.14 12.35 -17.96
N LEU A 124 7.28 13.36 -18.04
CA LEU A 124 7.54 14.61 -18.75
C LEU A 124 8.71 15.40 -18.14
N ASP A 125 8.88 15.40 -16.81
CA ASP A 125 10.07 15.97 -16.15
C ASP A 125 11.39 15.34 -16.61
N GLY A 126 11.31 14.15 -17.22
CA GLY A 126 12.42 13.46 -17.88
C GLY A 126 12.91 14.09 -19.19
N MET A 127 12.20 15.09 -19.71
CA MET A 127 12.37 15.61 -21.06
C MET A 127 12.60 17.13 -21.04
N ASN A 128 13.25 17.64 -22.09
CA ASN A 128 13.37 19.08 -22.35
C ASN A 128 12.26 19.53 -23.30
N ASP A 129 11.91 20.83 -23.24
CA ASP A 129 10.98 21.50 -24.17
C ASP A 129 9.60 20.82 -24.26
N VAL A 130 9.11 20.37 -23.10
CA VAL A 130 7.83 19.69 -22.96
C VAL A 130 6.66 20.65 -23.13
N LEU A 131 5.62 20.16 -23.79
CA LEU A 131 4.34 20.83 -23.94
C LEU A 131 3.34 20.17 -22.99
N ILE A 132 3.17 20.73 -21.80
CA ILE A 132 2.40 20.16 -20.68
C ILE A 132 0.92 20.00 -21.05
N GLU A 133 0.38 20.93 -21.85
CA GLU A 133 -0.99 20.93 -22.34
C GLU A 133 -1.27 19.80 -23.35
N LYS A 134 -0.22 19.17 -23.89
CA LYS A 134 -0.35 18.05 -24.83
C LYS A 134 -0.34 16.71 -24.10
N SER A 135 -0.83 15.67 -24.79
CA SER A 135 -0.74 14.29 -24.31
C SER A 135 0.72 13.85 -24.23
N LEU A 136 0.97 12.83 -23.40
CA LEU A 136 2.23 12.10 -23.33
C LEU A 136 2.61 11.58 -24.72
N TYR A 137 1.65 11.03 -25.46
CA TYR A 137 1.86 10.58 -26.84
C TYR A 137 2.48 11.67 -27.74
N LYS A 138 1.90 12.88 -27.75
CA LYS A 138 2.43 14.00 -28.55
C LYS A 138 3.82 14.46 -28.11
N ASN A 139 4.13 14.38 -26.82
CA ASN A 139 5.46 14.69 -26.32
C ASN A 139 6.48 13.62 -26.73
N ILE A 140 6.11 12.34 -26.64
CA ILE A 140 6.95 11.22 -27.09
C ILE A 140 7.19 11.25 -28.60
N LEU A 141 6.20 11.60 -29.42
CA LEU A 141 6.40 11.82 -30.86
C LEU A 141 7.46 12.90 -31.13
N GLY A 142 7.50 13.96 -30.31
CA GLY A 142 8.55 14.97 -30.39
C GLY A 142 9.95 14.43 -30.08
N LEU A 143 10.09 13.44 -29.20
CA LEU A 143 11.37 12.76 -28.98
C LEU A 143 11.78 11.91 -30.18
N ILE A 144 10.82 11.17 -30.76
CA ILE A 144 11.05 10.28 -31.91
C ILE A 144 11.49 11.10 -33.13
N ASN A 145 10.93 12.30 -33.31
CA ASN A 145 11.26 13.20 -34.40
C ASN A 145 12.46 14.13 -34.11
N ASP A 146 13.19 13.91 -33.01
CA ASP A 146 14.31 14.75 -32.56
C ASP A 146 13.95 16.24 -32.30
N GLU A 147 12.67 16.58 -32.22
CA GLU A 147 12.17 17.91 -31.82
C GLU A 147 12.37 18.18 -30.33
N LYS A 148 12.51 17.13 -29.53
CA LYS A 148 12.72 17.18 -28.08
C LYS A 148 13.92 16.34 -27.70
N ARG A 149 14.48 16.59 -26.52
CA ARG A 149 15.62 15.82 -25.98
C ARG A 149 15.31 15.23 -24.62
N ILE A 150 15.87 14.05 -24.36
CA ILE A 150 15.89 13.48 -23.02
C ILE A 150 16.81 14.34 -22.13
N LYS A 151 16.29 14.75 -20.97
CA LYS A 151 17.00 15.67 -20.07
C LYS A 151 18.25 15.01 -19.47
N ASN A 152 19.39 15.68 -19.63
CA ASN A 152 20.72 15.28 -19.13
C ASN A 152 21.28 13.99 -19.74
N LEU A 153 20.89 13.64 -20.98
CA LEU A 153 21.39 12.46 -21.70
C LEU A 153 21.82 12.84 -23.13
N PRO A 154 22.74 12.08 -23.75
CA PRO A 154 23.39 12.50 -24.99
C PRO A 154 22.49 12.38 -26.23
N ASP A 155 21.54 11.45 -26.22
CA ASP A 155 20.65 11.16 -27.34
C ASP A 155 19.27 10.68 -26.87
N ASN A 156 18.38 10.50 -27.84
CA ASN A 156 17.03 9.97 -27.64
C ASN A 156 16.96 8.43 -27.82
N SER A 157 18.07 7.71 -27.63
CA SER A 157 18.07 6.26 -27.79
C SER A 157 17.12 5.58 -26.79
N ALA A 158 16.58 4.43 -27.19
CA ALA A 158 15.67 3.65 -26.35
C ALA A 158 16.27 3.28 -24.99
N GLU A 159 17.58 3.05 -24.93
CA GLU A 159 18.28 2.74 -23.67
C GLU A 159 18.33 3.96 -22.74
N ASN A 160 18.66 5.13 -23.28
CA ASN A 160 18.68 6.38 -22.52
C ASN A 160 17.27 6.77 -22.05
N PHE A 161 16.26 6.59 -22.89
CA PHE A 161 14.87 6.78 -22.50
C PHE A 161 14.48 5.86 -21.34
N ARG A 162 14.76 4.56 -21.46
CA ARG A 162 14.50 3.59 -20.39
C ARG A 162 15.18 3.97 -19.07
N LYS A 163 16.46 4.34 -19.10
CA LYS A 163 17.21 4.80 -17.92
C LYS A 163 16.53 6.01 -17.28
N LYS A 164 16.13 6.99 -18.09
CA LYS A 164 15.47 8.21 -17.60
C LYS A 164 14.10 7.91 -16.98
N ILE A 165 13.25 7.14 -17.65
CA ILE A 165 11.93 6.77 -17.13
C ILE A 165 12.04 6.01 -15.80
N ASN A 166 12.95 5.04 -15.71
CA ASN A 166 13.19 4.32 -14.45
C ASN A 166 13.61 5.25 -13.32
N THR A 167 14.42 6.27 -13.63
CA THR A 167 14.85 7.26 -12.64
C THR A 167 13.67 8.14 -12.21
N GLN A 168 12.84 8.59 -13.15
CA GLN A 168 11.70 9.46 -12.85
C GLN A 168 10.60 8.75 -12.08
N LEU A 169 10.34 7.47 -12.37
CA LEU A 169 9.31 6.69 -11.70
C LEU A 169 9.78 6.01 -10.42
N LYS A 170 11.05 6.18 -10.03
CA LYS A 170 11.60 5.56 -8.83
C LYS A 170 10.82 5.94 -7.56
N SER A 171 10.47 7.21 -7.39
CA SER A 171 9.69 7.67 -6.23
C SER A 171 8.29 7.07 -6.18
N VAL A 172 7.64 6.88 -7.34
CA VAL A 172 6.34 6.24 -7.44
C VAL A 172 6.44 4.76 -7.04
N LEU A 173 7.46 4.06 -7.53
CA LEU A 173 7.71 2.65 -7.20
C LEU A 173 8.02 2.45 -5.71
N GLU A 174 8.73 3.39 -5.08
CA GLU A 174 9.03 3.36 -3.64
C GLU A 174 7.75 3.37 -2.78
N TYR A 175 6.63 3.95 -3.26
CA TYR A 175 5.35 3.88 -2.54
C TYR A 175 4.74 2.47 -2.51
N PHE A 176 5.06 1.63 -3.50
CA PHE A 176 4.64 0.22 -3.50
C PHE A 176 5.50 -0.63 -2.59
N ASP A 177 6.79 -0.32 -2.49
CA ASP A 177 7.72 -1.02 -1.58
C ASP A 177 7.48 -0.64 -0.12
N ARG A 178 7.01 0.58 0.13
CA ARG A 178 6.76 1.14 1.47
C ARG A 178 5.37 1.76 1.55
N PRO A 179 4.30 0.93 1.52
CA PRO A 179 2.96 1.43 1.71
C PRO A 179 2.83 2.09 3.08
N ILE A 180 1.91 3.03 3.19
CA ILE A 180 1.59 3.67 4.47
C ILE A 180 0.83 2.64 5.31
N GLU A 181 1.39 2.33 6.48
CA GLU A 181 0.80 1.40 7.44
C GLU A 181 0.21 2.16 8.63
N PHE A 182 -1.03 1.83 9.00
CA PHE A 182 -1.67 2.40 10.19
C PHE A 182 -2.76 1.48 10.72
N LEU A 183 -3.11 1.63 12.00
CA LEU A 183 -4.26 0.95 12.59
C LEU A 183 -5.53 1.78 12.36
N ASN A 184 -6.60 1.13 11.90
CA ASN A 184 -7.94 1.70 11.84
C ASN A 184 -8.76 1.17 13.02
N TYR A 185 -9.37 2.07 13.77
CA TYR A 185 -10.12 1.73 14.98
C TYR A 185 -11.62 1.82 14.70
N HIS A 186 -12.37 0.74 14.96
CA HIS A 186 -13.82 0.69 14.69
C HIS A 186 -14.62 1.72 15.51
N GLU A 187 -14.12 2.12 16.69
CA GLU A 187 -14.71 3.19 17.53
C GLU A 187 -14.59 4.60 16.94
N GLY A 188 -13.94 4.74 15.78
CA GLY A 188 -13.77 6.00 15.07
C GLY A 188 -12.33 6.53 15.15
N GLY A 189 -11.75 6.80 13.98
CA GLY A 189 -10.39 7.32 13.85
C GLY A 189 -9.36 6.24 13.57
N ASN A 190 -8.10 6.66 13.47
CA ASN A 190 -7.00 5.77 13.10
C ASN A 190 -5.70 6.19 13.79
N SER A 191 -4.64 5.41 13.64
CA SER A 191 -3.36 5.72 14.27
C SER A 191 -2.63 6.91 13.66
N LYS A 192 -3.01 7.37 12.45
CA LYS A 192 -2.47 8.61 11.86
C LYS A 192 -3.00 9.87 12.57
N SER A 193 -4.25 9.85 13.02
CA SER A 193 -4.95 11.03 13.56
C SER A 193 -4.93 11.13 15.09
N ASN A 194 -4.68 10.03 15.79
CA ASN A 194 -4.75 9.97 17.25
C ASN A 194 -3.39 10.22 17.92
N SER A 195 -3.43 10.56 19.22
CA SER A 195 -2.21 10.85 19.99
C SER A 195 -1.32 9.61 20.12
N PRO A 196 0.02 9.79 20.26
CA PRO A 196 0.93 8.67 20.49
C PRO A 196 0.52 7.78 21.67
N GLY A 197 0.08 8.39 22.78
CA GLY A 197 -0.42 7.64 23.94
C GLY A 197 -1.65 6.78 23.62
N PHE A 198 -2.65 7.33 22.92
CA PHE A 198 -3.83 6.56 22.52
C PHE A 198 -3.48 5.40 21.56
N ASN A 199 -2.50 5.62 20.67
CA ASN A 199 -2.01 4.55 19.81
C ASN A 199 -1.32 3.46 20.62
N SER A 200 -0.44 3.81 21.56
CA SER A 200 0.19 2.85 22.47
C SER A 200 -0.84 2.04 23.26
N GLU A 201 -1.90 2.69 23.74
CA GLU A 201 -3.03 2.04 24.42
C GLU A 201 -3.70 0.98 23.53
N LYS A 202 -4.00 1.31 22.27
CA LYS A 202 -4.63 0.41 21.31
C LYS A 202 -3.70 -0.72 20.86
N TYR A 203 -2.42 -0.45 20.64
CA TYR A 203 -1.42 -1.49 20.32
C TYR A 203 -1.32 -2.51 21.45
N LEU A 204 -1.18 -2.05 22.69
CA LEU A 204 -1.04 -2.92 23.85
C LEU A 204 -2.30 -3.80 24.05
N ASP A 205 -3.49 -3.21 23.98
CA ASP A 205 -4.76 -3.95 24.07
C ASP A 205 -4.86 -5.03 22.96
N THR A 206 -4.51 -4.67 21.73
CA THR A 206 -4.54 -5.57 20.58
C THR A 206 -3.58 -6.76 20.74
N ILE A 207 -2.33 -6.50 21.16
CA ILE A 207 -1.30 -7.54 21.34
C ILE A 207 -1.71 -8.49 22.47
N LEU A 208 -2.16 -7.95 23.59
CA LEU A 208 -2.54 -8.74 24.77
C LEU A 208 -3.71 -9.69 24.44
N ARG A 209 -4.73 -9.21 23.72
CA ARG A 209 -5.90 -10.00 23.33
C ARG A 209 -5.57 -11.06 22.28
N ASN A 210 -4.95 -10.66 21.17
CA ASN A 210 -4.82 -11.52 19.98
C ASN A 210 -3.52 -12.30 19.90
N GLY A 211 -2.56 -12.04 20.79
CA GLY A 211 -1.30 -12.78 20.80
C GLY A 211 -1.55 -14.27 21.07
N ASN A 212 -1.16 -15.12 20.14
CA ASN A 212 -1.21 -16.59 20.30
C ASN A 212 -0.20 -17.13 21.33
N SER A 213 0.66 -16.27 21.87
CA SER A 213 1.65 -16.66 22.87
C SER A 213 0.99 -17.00 24.21
N LYS A 214 1.46 -18.07 24.84
CA LYS A 214 1.07 -18.45 26.21
C LYS A 214 1.81 -17.64 27.28
N ILE A 215 2.92 -17.00 26.91
CA ILE A 215 3.77 -16.20 27.80
C ILE A 215 3.86 -14.79 27.22
N ILE A 216 3.65 -13.79 28.06
CA ILE A 216 3.71 -12.38 27.73
C ILE A 216 4.77 -11.75 28.63
N LEU A 217 5.77 -11.12 28.02
CA LEU A 217 6.83 -10.37 28.70
C LEU A 217 6.70 -8.90 28.26
N ILE A 218 6.48 -7.98 29.20
CA ILE A 218 6.38 -6.55 28.89
C ILE A 218 7.22 -5.76 29.88
N ASP A 219 8.10 -4.93 29.34
CA ASP A 219 8.90 -3.98 30.09
C ASP A 219 8.19 -2.63 30.09
N GLN A 220 7.98 -2.06 31.28
CA GLN A 220 7.35 -0.76 31.53
C GLN A 220 6.08 -0.52 30.68
N PRO A 221 5.05 -1.39 30.79
CA PRO A 221 3.81 -1.20 30.04
C PRO A 221 3.12 0.14 30.32
N GLU A 222 3.43 0.80 31.44
CA GLU A 222 2.93 2.12 31.84
C GLU A 222 3.49 3.30 31.04
N ASP A 223 4.63 3.11 30.36
CA ASP A 223 5.32 4.22 29.68
C ASP A 223 4.46 4.78 28.53
N ASN A 224 4.34 6.10 28.50
CA ASN A 224 3.50 6.84 27.54
C ASN A 224 2.00 6.53 27.58
N LEU A 225 1.51 5.83 28.61
CA LEU A 225 0.08 5.60 28.84
C LEU A 225 -0.50 6.60 29.84
N GLY A 226 -1.77 6.98 29.64
CA GLY A 226 -2.47 7.80 30.63
C GLY A 226 -2.78 6.99 31.89
N ASN A 227 -2.58 7.57 33.09
CA ASN A 227 -2.94 6.92 34.36
C ASN A 227 -4.38 6.38 34.38
N LYS A 228 -5.32 7.10 33.74
CA LYS A 228 -6.71 6.67 33.62
C LYS A 228 -6.83 5.37 32.82
N PHE A 229 -6.12 5.23 31.71
CA PHE A 229 -6.11 3.99 30.93
C PHE A 229 -5.49 2.83 31.70
N ILE A 230 -4.39 3.09 32.40
CA ILE A 230 -3.71 2.07 33.23
C ILE A 230 -4.71 1.47 34.23
N ILE A 231 -5.43 2.34 34.95
CA ILE A 231 -6.39 1.95 35.99
C ILE A 231 -7.66 1.33 35.39
N ASP A 232 -8.30 2.00 34.44
CA ASP A 232 -9.64 1.63 33.98
C ASP A 232 -9.62 0.47 32.97
N LYS A 233 -8.53 0.31 32.20
CA LYS A 233 -8.46 -0.66 31.09
C LYS A 233 -7.35 -1.69 31.26
N LEU A 234 -6.09 -1.25 31.38
CA LEU A 234 -4.95 -2.17 31.36
C LEU A 234 -4.96 -3.16 32.53
N ILE A 235 -5.21 -2.69 33.75
CA ILE A 235 -5.33 -3.56 34.93
C ILE A 235 -6.44 -4.60 34.75
N ASN A 236 -7.60 -4.18 34.26
CA ASN A 236 -8.72 -5.10 34.00
C ASN A 236 -8.36 -6.14 32.94
N LEU A 237 -7.66 -5.72 31.89
CA LEU A 237 -7.19 -6.60 30.82
C LEU A 237 -6.18 -7.63 31.33
N ILE A 238 -5.18 -7.20 32.12
CA ILE A 238 -4.19 -8.09 32.75
C ILE A 238 -4.91 -9.12 33.64
N ARG A 239 -5.85 -8.68 34.48
CA ARG A 239 -6.62 -9.57 35.36
C ARG A 239 -7.44 -10.60 34.60
N GLN A 240 -7.96 -10.26 33.42
CA GLN A 240 -8.68 -11.21 32.58
C GLN A 240 -7.73 -12.21 31.92
N ILE A 241 -6.61 -11.74 31.39
CA ILE A 241 -5.69 -12.54 30.58
C ILE A 241 -4.79 -13.44 31.45
N LYS A 242 -4.45 -13.04 32.68
CA LYS A 242 -3.56 -13.81 33.57
C LYS A 242 -4.05 -15.22 33.89
N PHE A 243 -5.35 -15.48 33.75
CA PHE A 243 -5.93 -16.83 33.90
C PHE A 243 -5.70 -17.75 32.69
N GLN A 244 -5.37 -17.17 31.53
CA GLN A 244 -5.19 -17.90 30.28
C GLN A 244 -3.74 -17.91 29.81
N LYS A 245 -2.95 -16.89 30.19
CA LYS A 245 -1.57 -16.68 29.77
C LYS A 245 -0.71 -16.31 30.99
N GLN A 246 0.55 -16.72 30.99
CA GLN A 246 1.52 -16.26 31.98
C GLN A 246 2.00 -14.87 31.60
N ILE A 247 1.86 -13.90 32.50
CA ILE A 247 2.26 -12.51 32.27
C ILE A 247 3.41 -12.18 33.23
N ILE A 248 4.51 -11.67 32.68
CA ILE A 248 5.64 -11.14 33.44
C ILE A 248 5.81 -9.68 33.06
N LEU A 249 5.67 -8.80 34.05
CA LEU A 249 5.76 -7.36 33.89
C LEU A 249 6.97 -6.83 34.66
N VAL A 250 7.75 -5.96 34.02
CA VAL A 250 8.71 -5.11 34.71
C VAL A 250 8.04 -3.74 34.87
N THR A 251 7.82 -3.30 36.09
CA THR A 251 7.09 -2.05 36.34
C THR A 251 7.58 -1.39 37.62
N HIS A 252 7.51 -0.06 37.63
CA HIS A 252 7.68 0.77 38.82
C HIS A 252 6.33 1.32 39.31
N ASN A 253 5.24 1.07 38.59
CA ASN A 253 3.92 1.63 38.87
C ASN A 253 3.18 0.79 39.93
N PRO A 254 2.85 1.37 41.11
CA PRO A 254 2.14 0.65 42.17
C PRO A 254 0.75 0.19 41.77
N SER A 255 0.10 0.85 40.83
CA SER A 255 -1.23 0.47 40.37
C SER A 255 -1.20 -0.89 39.67
N LEU A 256 -0.19 -1.13 38.82
CA LEU A 256 -0.07 -2.41 38.10
C LEU A 256 0.24 -3.57 39.04
N VAL A 257 1.09 -3.35 40.04
CA VAL A 257 1.44 -4.38 41.02
C VAL A 257 0.26 -4.69 41.94
N VAL A 258 -0.34 -3.67 42.55
CA VAL A 258 -1.37 -3.84 43.59
C VAL A 258 -2.74 -4.14 42.98
N TYR A 259 -3.21 -3.32 42.03
CA TYR A 259 -4.54 -3.52 41.44
C TYR A 259 -4.56 -4.56 40.33
N GLY A 260 -3.41 -4.83 39.70
CA GLY A 260 -3.24 -5.97 38.81
C GLY A 260 -3.27 -7.31 39.54
N ASP A 261 -3.20 -7.30 40.89
CA ASP A 261 -3.27 -8.47 41.75
C ASP A 261 -2.14 -9.46 41.40
N ALA A 262 -0.89 -8.97 41.52
CA ALA A 262 0.29 -9.75 41.17
C ALA A 262 0.48 -10.93 42.14
N GLU A 263 0.47 -12.16 41.61
CA GLU A 263 0.62 -13.37 42.43
C GLU A 263 2.06 -13.60 42.90
N ASN A 264 3.03 -13.05 42.17
CA ASN A 264 4.44 -13.17 42.48
C ASN A 264 5.17 -11.88 42.15
N ILE A 265 5.92 -11.36 43.12
CA ILE A 265 6.71 -10.13 42.95
C ILE A 265 8.18 -10.50 43.11
N ILE A 266 8.99 -10.17 42.11
CA ILE A 266 10.45 -10.35 42.15
C ILE A 266 11.06 -8.97 42.27
N LEU A 267 11.56 -8.65 43.47
CA LEU A 267 12.29 -7.42 43.72
C LEU A 267 13.73 -7.59 43.23
N ALA A 268 14.20 -6.65 42.40
CA ALA A 268 15.57 -6.56 41.95
C ALA A 268 16.29 -5.42 42.69
N GLU A 269 17.39 -5.73 43.37
CA GLU A 269 18.20 -4.76 44.11
C GLU A 269 19.62 -4.71 43.54
N ASN A 270 20.18 -3.52 43.37
CA ASN A 270 21.58 -3.35 43.00
C ASN A 270 22.39 -2.92 44.22
N ASP A 271 23.23 -3.83 44.71
CA ASP A 271 24.24 -3.53 45.71
C ASP A 271 25.63 -3.64 45.09
N SER A 272 26.33 -2.51 45.01
CA SER A 272 27.74 -2.45 44.59
C SER A 272 28.01 -3.11 43.23
N ASN A 273 27.15 -2.86 42.23
CA ASN A 273 27.17 -3.45 40.89
C ASN A 273 26.86 -4.96 40.83
N LYS A 274 26.28 -5.53 41.89
CA LYS A 274 25.71 -6.87 41.88
C LYS A 274 24.20 -6.77 42.04
N ILE A 275 23.48 -7.44 41.14
CA ILE A 275 22.03 -7.49 41.17
C ILE A 275 21.61 -8.73 41.97
N TYR A 276 20.78 -8.52 42.98
CA TYR A 276 20.16 -9.55 43.79
C TYR A 276 18.66 -9.57 43.52
N TYR A 277 18.08 -10.76 43.58
CA TYR A 277 16.64 -10.96 43.39
C TYR A 277 16.02 -11.56 44.63
N LYS A 278 14.92 -10.98 45.08
CA LYS A 278 14.14 -11.48 46.21
C LYS A 278 12.69 -11.67 45.79
N GLN A 279 12.14 -12.84 46.10
CA GLN A 279 10.73 -13.11 45.90
C GLN A 279 9.91 -12.57 47.09
N LEU A 280 8.83 -11.86 46.79
CA LEU A 280 7.90 -11.23 47.72
C LEU A 280 6.45 -11.57 47.34
N VAL A 281 5.56 -11.44 48.32
CA VAL A 281 4.11 -11.65 48.16
C VAL A 281 3.35 -10.48 48.77
N LEU A 282 2.17 -10.14 48.23
CA LEU A 282 1.41 -8.96 48.67
C LEU A 282 0.73 -9.16 50.03
N GLU A 283 0.56 -10.40 50.48
CA GLU A 283 -0.13 -10.77 51.72
C GLU A 283 0.73 -10.58 52.97
N ASP A 284 2.05 -10.48 52.81
CA ASP A 284 2.99 -10.32 53.91
C ASP A 284 3.27 -8.84 54.21
N LYS A 285 3.17 -8.46 55.49
CA LYS A 285 3.34 -7.06 55.93
C LYS A 285 4.76 -6.55 55.73
N GLU A 286 5.76 -7.39 55.92
CA GLU A 286 7.16 -6.99 55.71
C GLU A 286 7.42 -6.77 54.22
N SER A 287 6.94 -7.68 53.37
CA SER A 287 6.96 -7.57 51.92
C SER A 287 6.26 -6.30 51.42
N GLN A 288 5.07 -5.97 51.95
CA GLN A 288 4.35 -4.74 51.61
C GLN A 288 5.19 -3.48 51.86
N GLN A 289 5.94 -3.42 52.97
CA GLN A 289 6.80 -2.29 53.28
C GLN A 289 7.94 -2.17 52.27
N GLN A 290 8.58 -3.29 51.90
CA GLN A 290 9.67 -3.31 50.91
C GLN A 290 9.17 -2.90 49.52
N ILE A 291 8.03 -3.45 49.10
CA ILE A 291 7.39 -3.11 47.82
C ILE A 291 7.04 -1.62 47.78
N CYS A 292 6.45 -1.09 48.86
CA CYS A 292 6.06 0.31 48.94
C CYS A 292 7.27 1.26 48.87
N GLN A 293 8.44 0.87 49.37
CA GLN A 293 9.66 1.69 49.31
C GLN A 293 10.24 1.81 47.89
N VAL A 294 10.01 0.82 47.03
CA VAL A 294 10.63 0.73 45.70
C VAL A 294 9.71 1.25 44.60
N LEU A 295 8.40 1.06 44.73
CA LEU A 295 7.43 1.52 43.74
C LEU A 295 7.22 3.05 43.81
N ASP A 296 6.83 3.61 42.67
CA ASP A 296 6.66 5.05 42.52
C ASP A 296 5.69 5.66 43.53
N GLY A 297 6.12 6.76 44.13
CA GLY A 297 5.39 7.47 45.17
C GLY A 297 5.91 7.15 46.57
N GLY A 298 6.33 5.94 46.88
CA GLY A 298 6.77 5.61 48.24
C GLY A 298 5.68 5.82 49.31
N GLN A 299 6.02 5.46 50.56
CA GLN A 299 5.14 5.71 51.70
C GLN A 299 4.96 7.21 51.97
N TYR A 300 6.03 7.99 51.78
CA TYR A 300 6.04 9.43 52.05
C TYR A 300 5.04 10.22 51.19
N ILE A 301 4.90 9.93 49.89
CA ILE A 301 3.96 10.68 49.04
C ILE A 301 2.51 10.33 49.38
N PHE A 302 2.23 9.09 49.79
CA PHE A 302 0.90 8.73 50.30
C PHE A 302 0.53 9.55 51.53
N ASP A 303 1.41 9.61 52.53
CA ASP A 303 1.17 10.38 53.76
C ASP A 303 0.97 11.88 53.47
N GLN A 304 1.77 12.45 52.58
CA GLN A 304 1.66 13.86 52.20
C GLN A 304 0.36 14.15 51.43
N ARG A 305 -0.07 13.26 50.53
CA ARG A 305 -1.37 13.38 49.84
C ARG A 305 -2.52 13.24 50.82
N ALA A 306 -2.48 12.26 51.72
CA ALA A 306 -3.51 12.04 52.73
C ALA A 306 -3.70 13.25 53.65
N LYS A 307 -2.59 13.86 54.11
CA LYS A 307 -2.60 15.11 54.89
C LYS A 307 -3.17 16.27 54.09
N LYS A 308 -2.73 16.45 52.84
CA LYS A 308 -3.18 17.58 51.99
C LYS A 308 -4.67 17.49 51.62
N TYR A 309 -5.18 16.27 51.38
CA TYR A 309 -6.59 16.03 51.11
C TYR A 309 -7.44 15.85 52.37
N ASN A 310 -6.85 15.93 53.57
CA ASN A 310 -7.53 15.72 54.84
C ASN A 310 -8.33 14.40 54.88
N ILE A 311 -7.76 13.33 54.30
CA ILE A 311 -8.44 12.03 54.12
C ILE A 311 -8.91 11.47 55.46
N GLU A 312 -8.15 11.65 56.54
CA GLU A 312 -8.56 11.22 57.89
C GLU A 312 -9.86 11.87 58.36
N LYS A 313 -10.10 13.13 57.98
CA LYS A 313 -11.34 13.83 58.32
C LYS A 313 -12.50 13.34 57.46
N LEU A 314 -12.27 13.18 56.16
CA LEU A 314 -13.27 12.65 55.21
C LEU A 314 -13.71 11.23 55.56
N LEU A 315 -12.79 10.36 56.00
CA LEU A 315 -13.10 8.99 56.42
C LEU A 315 -13.90 8.96 57.73
N LYS A 316 -13.64 9.88 58.65
CA LYS A 316 -14.44 10.04 59.88
C LYS A 316 -15.84 10.59 59.63
N ASP A 317 -15.99 11.44 58.62
CA ASP A 317 -17.29 12.02 58.23
C ASP A 317 -18.16 11.04 57.42
N MET A 318 -17.59 9.91 56.95
CA MET A 318 -18.29 8.85 56.18
C MET A 318 -18.64 7.59 57.01
N GLN A 319 -18.23 7.53 58.29
CA GLN A 319 -18.59 6.46 59.23
C GLN A 319 -19.78 6.86 60.11
#